data_AF-A0A6A6M2Z6-F1
#
_entry.id   AF-A0A6A6M2Z6-F1
#
_cell.length_a   1.000
_cell.length_b   1.000
_cell.length_c   1.000
_cell.angle_alpha   90.00
_cell.angle_beta   90.00
_cell.angle_gamma   90.00
#
_symmetry.space_group_name_H-M   'P 1'
#
loop_
_entity.id
_entity.type
_entity.pdbx_description
1 polymer ?
#
loop_
_entity_poly.entity_id
_entity_poly.type
_entity_poly.pdbx_seq_one_letter_code
_entity_poly.pdbx_strand_id
1 'polypeptide(L)'
;MYTPFVVCLAAGNLKIETFRHYIAQDFHFLKAFAHAYELAEECTDDDDDAKLAISKLRKGVLEELKMHNSFVQEWGIDPSKDGAINSATVKYTDFLLATASGKVEGVKGPGKLATPFERTKVAAYTLGAMTPCMRLYAFLAKELQALIDSEDGSHPYQKWFDNYSSEGFQASALQTEDLLDKLSVPLTGEELDIIEKLYHQAMKLEIEFFNVQPLAQSTVVPLTKEHNPVEDRLVIFSDFDLTCTIVDSSAILAEIAIVTAPKSDQAQPENQIARMSSAELRNTWGLLSGQYTEEYEQCIESILPSEKVEFNYEVLCKAIEQLSDFEQRANSRVIESGVLKGLNLEDIKRAGERLILQDGCTSFFKKIVKNENLNANIHVLSYCWCADLIRSAFSSGGLDVLNIHANEFSFEDSISTGEIIKKVESPIDKVQSFNTILKSYSTDKKNLTVYIGDSVGDLLCLLQADVGIVIGSSSSLRRVGGQFGVSFLPLYPGLIKKQKECVKESSSKWKGQSGTLYTVSGWAEIHAFILGW
;
A
#
# COMPACT_ATOMS: atom_id res chain seq x y z
N MET A 1 -11.30 2.04 2.56
CA MET A 1 -11.36 2.42 1.13
C MET A 1 -11.33 1.20 0.21
N TYR A 2 -10.25 0.41 0.19
CA TYR A 2 -10.07 -0.72 -0.74
C TYR A 2 -10.90 -1.98 -0.47
N THR A 3 -11.84 -1.94 0.48
CA THR A 3 -12.70 -3.11 0.70
C THR A 3 -13.65 -3.28 -0.49
N PRO A 4 -14.02 -4.52 -0.85
CA PRO A 4 -14.91 -4.75 -1.98
C PRO A 4 -16.26 -4.03 -1.84
N PHE A 5 -16.77 -3.92 -0.61
CA PHE A 5 -17.98 -3.17 -0.32
C PHE A 5 -17.84 -1.69 -0.69
N VAL A 6 -16.79 -1.02 -0.19
CA VAL A 6 -16.61 0.42 -0.38
C VAL A 6 -16.32 0.76 -1.85
N VAL A 7 -15.54 -0.08 -2.55
CA VAL A 7 -15.31 0.09 -4.00
C VAL A 7 -16.61 -0.05 -4.81
N CYS A 8 -17.46 -1.03 -4.49
CA CYS A 8 -18.77 -1.18 -5.15
C CYS A 8 -19.75 -0.05 -4.79
N LEU A 9 -19.72 0.43 -3.54
CA LEU A 9 -20.52 1.57 -3.09
C LEU A 9 -20.16 2.82 -3.89
N ALA A 10 -18.86 3.13 -4.00
CA ALA A 10 -18.33 4.27 -4.74
C ALA A 10 -18.55 4.17 -6.26
N ALA A 11 -18.53 2.95 -6.81
CA ALA A 11 -18.85 2.71 -8.21
C ALA A 11 -20.35 2.82 -8.52
N GLY A 12 -21.21 2.92 -7.52
CA GLY A 12 -22.66 3.00 -7.69
C GLY A 12 -23.32 1.69 -8.14
N ASN A 13 -22.58 0.57 -8.13
CA ASN A 13 -23.08 -0.74 -8.55
C ASN A 13 -23.11 -1.79 -7.44
N LEU A 14 -22.95 -1.39 -6.18
CA LEU A 14 -23.33 -2.21 -5.03
C LEU A 14 -24.77 -2.68 -5.19
N LYS A 15 -25.05 -3.96 -4.98
CA LYS A 15 -26.42 -4.49 -4.96
C LYS A 15 -27.17 -3.96 -3.74
N ILE A 16 -28.41 -3.53 -3.95
CA ILE A 16 -29.23 -2.93 -2.89
C ILE A 16 -29.41 -3.84 -1.68
N GLU A 17 -29.47 -5.17 -1.86
CA GLU A 17 -29.61 -6.10 -0.73
C GLU A 17 -28.38 -6.12 0.18
N THR A 18 -27.17 -5.97 -0.39
CA THR A 18 -25.95 -5.82 0.40
C THR A 18 -25.98 -4.51 1.19
N PHE A 19 -26.42 -3.42 0.57
CA PHE A 19 -26.56 -2.13 1.25
C PHE A 19 -27.58 -2.18 2.39
N ARG A 20 -28.74 -2.82 2.17
CA ARG A 20 -29.74 -3.03 3.23
C ARG A 20 -29.21 -3.86 4.38
N HIS A 21 -28.45 -4.93 4.10
CA HIS A 21 -27.81 -5.74 5.14
C HIS A 21 -26.83 -4.90 5.96
N TYR A 22 -26.00 -4.09 5.30
CA TYR A 22 -25.07 -3.17 5.95
C TYR A 22 -25.79 -2.20 6.90
N ILE A 23 -26.85 -1.52 6.44
CA ILE A 23 -27.67 -0.61 7.26
C ILE A 23 -28.35 -1.35 8.42
N ALA A 24 -28.81 -2.58 8.21
CA ALA A 24 -29.41 -3.39 9.26
C ALA A 24 -28.39 -3.79 10.35
N GLN A 25 -27.12 -4.03 9.98
CA GLN A 25 -26.05 -4.26 10.95
C GLN A 25 -25.67 -2.98 11.69
N ASP A 26 -25.66 -1.84 11.01
CA ASP A 26 -25.35 -0.52 11.59
C ASP A 26 -26.34 -0.11 12.70
N PHE A 27 -27.59 -0.55 12.61
CA PHE A 27 -28.56 -0.39 13.70
C PHE A 27 -28.08 -0.96 15.05
N HIS A 28 -27.32 -2.07 15.04
CA HIS A 28 -26.74 -2.63 16.27
C HIS A 28 -25.56 -1.80 16.76
N PHE A 29 -24.78 -1.19 15.86
CA PHE A 29 -23.74 -0.23 16.19
C PHE A 29 -24.31 0.99 16.90
N LEU A 30 -25.32 1.63 16.30
CA LEU A 30 -25.94 2.82 16.87
C LEU A 30 -26.52 2.56 18.28
N LYS A 31 -27.08 1.37 18.54
CA LYS A 31 -27.50 0.96 19.90
C LYS A 31 -26.33 0.87 20.88
N ALA A 32 -25.24 0.22 20.49
CA ALA A 32 -24.05 0.09 21.32
C ALA A 32 -23.40 1.46 21.57
N PHE A 33 -23.32 2.32 20.55
CA PHE A 33 -22.79 3.67 20.64
C PHE A 33 -23.64 4.55 21.58
N ALA A 34 -24.97 4.48 21.49
CA ALA A 34 -25.85 5.22 22.39
C ALA A 34 -25.64 4.83 23.87
N HIS A 35 -25.42 3.53 24.14
CA HIS A 35 -25.12 3.04 25.49
C HIS A 35 -23.70 3.36 25.93
N ALA A 36 -22.71 3.31 25.04
CA ALA A 36 -21.34 3.71 25.34
C ALA A 36 -21.25 5.20 25.69
N TYR A 37 -21.97 6.07 24.97
CA TYR A 37 -22.06 7.48 25.33
C TYR A 37 -22.77 7.72 26.67
N GLU A 38 -23.80 6.93 27.00
CA GLU A 38 -24.45 6.99 28.33
C GLU A 38 -23.45 6.69 29.45
N LEU A 39 -22.69 5.59 29.31
CA LEU A 39 -21.66 5.22 30.28
C LEU A 39 -20.54 6.26 30.37
N ALA A 40 -20.13 6.85 29.25
CA ALA A 40 -19.14 7.93 29.22
C ALA A 40 -19.67 9.21 29.91
N GLU A 41 -20.94 9.56 29.70
CA GLU A 41 -21.63 10.70 30.33
C GLU A 41 -21.69 10.54 31.85
N GLU A 42 -21.99 9.35 32.35
CA GLU A 42 -21.96 9.00 33.79
C GLU A 42 -20.55 9.06 34.40
N CYS A 43 -19.52 8.94 33.55
CA CYS A 43 -18.12 9.00 33.92
C CYS A 43 -17.53 10.42 33.88
N THR A 44 -18.34 11.44 33.54
CA THR A 44 -17.95 12.86 33.59
C THR A 44 -18.61 13.59 34.76
N ASP A 45 -17.91 14.58 35.32
CA ASP A 45 -18.45 15.38 36.43
C ASP A 45 -19.60 16.30 35.95
N ASP A 46 -20.55 16.59 36.84
CA ASP A 46 -21.81 17.27 36.51
C ASP A 46 -21.64 18.72 36.01
N ASP A 47 -20.54 19.38 36.40
CA ASP A 47 -20.19 20.76 36.00
C ASP A 47 -19.17 20.83 34.84
N ASP A 48 -18.89 19.70 34.16
CA ASP A 48 -17.94 19.64 33.04
C ASP A 48 -18.63 19.86 31.69
N ASP A 49 -18.15 20.81 30.89
CA ASP A 49 -18.58 20.99 29.49
C ASP A 49 -18.45 19.70 28.66
N ALA A 50 -17.55 18.78 29.05
CA ALA A 50 -17.42 17.47 28.42
C ALA A 50 -18.71 16.65 28.52
N LYS A 51 -19.41 16.70 29.66
CA LYS A 51 -20.69 16.00 29.86
C LYS A 51 -21.74 16.47 28.87
N LEU A 52 -21.87 17.80 28.73
CA LEU A 52 -22.80 18.42 27.77
C LEU A 52 -22.45 18.03 26.32
N ALA A 53 -21.17 18.00 25.98
CA ALA A 53 -20.71 17.59 24.65
C ALA A 53 -21.03 16.11 24.37
N ILE A 54 -20.76 15.20 25.31
CA ILE A 54 -21.11 13.76 25.20
C ILE A 54 -22.63 13.59 25.05
N SER A 55 -23.43 14.29 25.87
CA SER A 55 -24.89 14.23 25.82
C SER A 55 -25.44 14.67 24.46
N LYS A 56 -24.83 15.69 23.85
CA LYS A 56 -25.17 16.13 22.49
C LYS A 56 -24.84 15.07 21.43
N LEU A 57 -23.67 14.43 21.52
CA LEU A 57 -23.28 13.34 20.61
C LEU A 57 -24.23 12.13 20.74
N ARG A 58 -24.55 11.75 21.98
CA ARG A 58 -25.53 10.70 22.30
C ARG A 58 -26.89 10.99 21.67
N LYS A 59 -27.37 12.23 21.78
CA LYS A 59 -28.64 12.65 21.16
C LYS A 59 -28.61 12.50 19.64
N GLY A 60 -27.51 12.86 18.99
CA GLY A 60 -27.32 12.67 17.54
C GLY A 60 -27.44 11.19 17.14
N VAL A 61 -26.76 10.29 17.85
CA VAL A 61 -26.86 8.83 17.61
C VAL A 61 -28.29 8.32 17.81
N LEU A 62 -29.00 8.79 18.85
CA LEU A 62 -30.39 8.39 19.08
C LEU A 62 -31.35 8.88 18.00
N GLU A 63 -31.08 10.03 17.37
CA GLU A 63 -31.84 10.54 16.23
C GLU A 63 -31.58 9.71 14.96
N GLU A 64 -30.31 9.38 14.70
CA GLU A 64 -29.92 8.52 13.58
C GLU A 64 -30.49 7.10 13.72
N LEU A 65 -30.46 6.54 14.94
CA LEU A 65 -31.02 5.23 15.25
C LEU A 65 -32.53 5.17 14.95
N LYS A 66 -33.28 6.24 15.25
CA LYS A 66 -34.71 6.33 14.93
C LYS A 66 -34.95 6.32 13.43
N MET A 67 -34.13 7.06 12.67
CA MET A 67 -34.18 7.12 11.21
C MET A 67 -33.87 5.75 10.58
N HIS A 68 -32.81 5.08 11.04
CA HIS A 68 -32.45 3.74 10.60
C HIS A 68 -33.57 2.74 10.87
N ASN A 69 -34.16 2.78 12.08
CA ASN A 69 -35.28 1.91 12.43
C ASN A 69 -36.48 2.08 11.49
N SER A 70 -36.83 3.31 11.11
CA SER A 70 -37.92 3.53 10.15
C SER A 70 -37.61 2.94 8.78
N PHE A 71 -36.39 3.10 8.25
CA PHE A 71 -36.02 2.53 6.95
C PHE A 71 -36.00 1.01 6.94
N VAL A 72 -35.44 0.41 8.01
CA VAL A 72 -35.34 -1.05 8.10
C VAL A 72 -36.75 -1.67 8.21
N GLN A 73 -37.68 -1.04 8.96
CA GLN A 73 -39.09 -1.44 9.00
C GLN A 73 -39.79 -1.30 7.65
N GLU A 74 -39.55 -0.20 6.91
CA GLU A 74 -40.09 0.00 5.56
C GLU A 74 -39.61 -1.05 4.56
N TRP A 75 -38.39 -1.56 4.71
CA TRP A 75 -37.86 -2.65 3.89
C TRP A 75 -38.38 -4.03 4.27
N GLY A 76 -39.24 -4.12 5.29
CA GLY A 76 -39.79 -5.40 5.76
C GLY A 76 -38.75 -6.28 6.47
N ILE A 77 -37.65 -5.69 6.94
CA ILE A 77 -36.64 -6.36 7.75
C ILE A 77 -36.96 -6.01 9.21
N ASP A 78 -37.16 -7.01 10.06
CA ASP A 78 -37.14 -6.76 11.51
C ASP A 78 -35.71 -6.97 12.02
N PRO A 79 -34.94 -5.92 12.35
CA PRO A 79 -33.55 -6.07 12.81
C PRO A 79 -33.48 -6.79 14.18
N SER A 80 -34.61 -6.95 14.88
CA SER A 80 -34.69 -7.74 16.11
C SER A 80 -35.07 -9.21 15.89
N LYS A 81 -35.49 -9.62 14.67
CA LYS A 81 -35.98 -10.99 14.39
C LYS A 81 -35.41 -11.67 13.14
N ASP A 82 -35.04 -10.92 12.10
CA ASP A 82 -34.79 -11.47 10.76
C ASP A 82 -33.32 -11.45 10.31
N GLY A 83 -32.38 -11.07 11.18
CA GLY A 83 -30.95 -11.10 10.86
C GLY A 83 -30.09 -11.61 12.02
N ALA A 84 -29.31 -12.65 11.79
CA ALA A 84 -28.20 -12.96 12.68
C ALA A 84 -27.22 -11.79 12.65
N ILE A 85 -26.90 -11.22 13.83
CA ILE A 85 -25.86 -10.21 13.96
C ILE A 85 -24.55 -10.86 13.49
N ASN A 86 -23.87 -10.25 12.52
CA ASN A 86 -22.65 -10.83 11.99
C ASN A 86 -21.53 -10.74 13.04
N SER A 87 -20.51 -11.59 12.90
CA SER A 87 -19.44 -11.69 13.88
C SER A 87 -18.62 -10.40 14.03
N ALA A 88 -18.47 -9.61 12.97
CA ALA A 88 -17.70 -8.35 13.03
C ALA A 88 -18.45 -7.29 13.84
N THR A 89 -19.77 -7.16 13.62
CA THR A 89 -20.65 -6.29 14.41
C THR A 89 -20.57 -6.66 15.88
N VAL A 90 -20.73 -7.96 16.23
CA VAL A 90 -20.63 -8.43 17.63
C VAL A 90 -19.28 -8.07 18.25
N LYS A 91 -18.17 -8.41 17.57
CA LYS A 91 -16.82 -8.12 18.08
C LYS A 91 -16.63 -6.65 18.43
N TYR A 92 -17.09 -5.75 17.56
CA TYR A 92 -16.89 -4.33 17.78
C TYR A 92 -17.85 -3.79 18.84
N THR A 93 -19.13 -4.16 18.83
CA THR A 93 -20.05 -3.77 19.89
C THR A 93 -19.60 -4.27 21.27
N ASP A 94 -19.06 -5.49 21.35
CA ASP A 94 -18.53 -6.06 22.60
C ASP A 94 -17.27 -5.32 23.06
N PHE A 95 -16.34 -5.04 22.15
CA PHE A 95 -15.14 -4.25 22.41
C PHE A 95 -15.50 -2.86 22.96
N LEU A 96 -16.44 -2.17 22.30
CA LEU A 96 -16.86 -0.83 22.69
C LEU A 96 -17.53 -0.84 24.07
N LEU A 97 -18.50 -1.73 24.29
CA LEU A 97 -19.22 -1.80 25.56
C LEU A 97 -18.33 -2.28 26.71
N ALA A 98 -17.36 -3.17 26.45
CA ALA A 98 -16.35 -3.55 27.43
C ALA A 98 -15.48 -2.34 27.81
N THR A 99 -15.03 -1.55 26.83
CA THR A 99 -14.25 -0.32 27.03
C THR A 99 -15.05 0.69 27.86
N ALA A 100 -16.30 0.95 27.47
CA ALA A 100 -17.20 1.86 28.16
C ALA A 100 -17.56 1.42 29.59
N SER A 101 -17.59 0.12 29.83
CA SER A 101 -17.74 -0.45 31.17
C SER A 101 -16.45 -0.43 31.99
N GLY A 102 -15.35 0.16 31.49
CA GLY A 102 -14.06 0.20 32.19
C GLY A 102 -13.32 -1.14 32.25
N LYS A 103 -13.64 -2.10 31.37
CA LYS A 103 -12.87 -3.36 31.20
C LYS A 103 -11.68 -3.15 30.27
N VAL A 104 -10.85 -2.16 30.61
CA VAL A 104 -9.61 -1.81 29.90
C VAL A 104 -8.44 -2.09 30.85
N GLU A 105 -7.31 -2.53 30.30
CA GLU A 105 -6.09 -2.71 31.07
C GLU A 105 -5.73 -1.42 31.83
N GLY A 106 -5.37 -1.54 33.11
CA GLY A 106 -5.06 -0.38 33.97
C GLY A 106 -6.28 0.31 34.61
N VAL A 107 -7.52 -0.07 34.27
CA VAL A 107 -8.74 0.46 34.91
C VAL A 107 -9.31 -0.57 35.89
N LYS A 108 -9.58 -0.14 37.14
CA LYS A 108 -10.37 -0.94 38.08
C LYS A 108 -11.83 -0.85 37.63
N GLY A 109 -12.45 -1.98 37.27
CA GLY A 109 -13.78 -2.03 36.68
C GLY A 109 -14.87 -1.23 37.42
N PRO A 110 -16.07 -1.10 36.82
CA PRO A 110 -17.02 -0.01 37.07
C PRO A 110 -17.57 0.03 38.50
N GLY A 111 -17.49 -1.08 39.25
CA GLY A 111 -17.89 -1.15 40.66
C GLY A 111 -16.84 -0.71 41.68
N LYS A 112 -15.65 -0.24 41.26
CA LYS A 112 -14.55 0.19 42.15
C LYS A 112 -13.86 1.50 41.73
N LEU A 113 -14.45 2.29 40.84
CA LEU A 113 -13.93 3.63 40.52
C LEU A 113 -14.15 4.54 41.73
N ALA A 114 -13.06 4.97 42.36
CA ALA A 114 -13.11 5.65 43.66
C ALA A 114 -12.92 7.17 43.52
N THR A 115 -12.38 7.66 42.40
CA THR A 115 -12.03 9.07 42.20
C THR A 115 -12.64 9.65 40.92
N PRO A 116 -12.98 10.95 40.89
CA PRO A 116 -13.40 11.65 39.67
C PRO A 116 -12.43 11.44 38.50
N PHE A 117 -11.13 11.47 38.77
CA PHE A 117 -10.07 11.23 37.79
C PHE A 117 -10.16 9.84 37.13
N GLU A 118 -10.40 8.78 37.92
CA GLU A 118 -10.58 7.42 37.37
C GLU A 118 -11.84 7.31 36.50
N ARG A 119 -12.89 8.11 36.77
CA ARG A 119 -14.09 8.16 35.93
C ARG A 119 -13.82 8.88 34.60
N THR A 120 -13.22 10.06 34.63
CA THR A 120 -12.87 10.82 33.41
C THR A 120 -12.01 10.00 32.45
N LYS A 121 -11.11 9.16 32.99
CA LYS A 121 -10.29 8.23 32.20
C LYS A 121 -11.12 7.23 31.38
N VAL A 122 -12.18 6.66 31.97
CA VAL A 122 -13.09 5.75 31.25
C VAL A 122 -13.83 6.49 30.14
N ALA A 123 -14.26 7.73 30.37
CA ALA A 123 -14.85 8.55 29.31
C ALA A 123 -13.85 8.81 28.16
N ALA A 124 -12.59 9.13 28.47
CA ALA A 124 -11.53 9.29 27.47
C ALA A 124 -11.29 8.01 26.65
N TYR A 125 -11.20 6.86 27.31
CA TYR A 125 -11.01 5.57 26.65
C TYR A 125 -12.20 5.17 25.77
N THR A 126 -13.41 5.44 26.25
CA THR A 126 -14.64 5.20 25.50
C THR A 126 -14.65 6.05 24.23
N LEU A 127 -14.33 7.34 24.34
CA LEU A 127 -14.21 8.22 23.18
C LEU A 127 -13.08 7.76 22.24
N GLY A 128 -11.93 7.33 22.78
CA GLY A 128 -10.85 6.73 22.00
C GLY A 128 -11.29 5.54 21.14
N ALA A 129 -12.25 4.74 21.63
CA ALA A 129 -12.84 3.62 20.90
C ALA A 129 -14.00 4.01 19.96
N MET A 130 -14.56 5.22 20.06
CA MET A 130 -15.71 5.69 19.26
C MET A 130 -15.31 6.68 18.16
N THR A 131 -14.36 7.57 18.44
CA THR A 131 -13.86 8.60 17.51
C THR A 131 -13.45 8.03 16.15
N PRO A 132 -12.80 6.85 16.04
CA PRO A 132 -12.46 6.22 14.76
C PRO A 132 -13.64 6.06 13.81
N CYS A 133 -14.81 5.64 14.30
CA CYS A 133 -16.02 5.49 13.49
C CYS A 133 -16.43 6.82 12.87
N MET A 134 -16.63 7.85 13.72
CA MET A 134 -17.04 9.18 13.28
C MET A 134 -16.07 9.76 12.25
N ARG A 135 -14.76 9.66 12.54
CA ARG A 135 -13.71 10.17 11.65
C ARG A 135 -13.66 9.40 10.33
N LEU A 136 -13.75 8.07 10.38
CA LEU A 136 -13.68 7.22 9.19
C LEU A 136 -14.83 7.51 8.23
N TYR A 137 -16.07 7.59 8.73
CA TYR A 137 -17.24 7.86 7.91
C TYR A 137 -17.19 9.27 7.30
N ALA A 138 -16.79 10.26 8.10
CA ALA A 138 -16.59 11.63 7.63
C ALA A 138 -15.53 11.70 6.51
N PHE A 139 -14.42 10.95 6.66
CA PHE A 139 -13.37 10.85 5.65
C PHE A 139 -13.85 10.13 4.38
N LEU A 140 -14.41 8.93 4.53
CA LEU A 140 -14.89 8.13 3.40
C LEU A 140 -15.92 8.90 2.57
N ALA A 141 -16.88 9.55 3.21
CA ALA A 141 -17.90 10.30 2.47
C ALA A 141 -17.29 11.41 1.60
N LYS A 142 -16.34 12.19 2.13
CA LYS A 142 -15.65 13.25 1.37
C LYS A 142 -14.81 12.69 0.23
N GLU A 143 -13.97 11.69 0.51
CA GLU A 143 -13.11 11.07 -0.50
C GLU A 143 -13.92 10.44 -1.63
N LEU A 144 -15.03 9.76 -1.29
CA LEU A 144 -15.88 9.13 -2.29
C LEU A 144 -16.70 10.15 -3.08
N GLN A 145 -17.23 11.19 -2.42
CA GLN A 145 -17.98 12.26 -3.08
C GLN A 145 -17.15 12.95 -4.18
N ALA A 146 -15.85 13.14 -3.95
CA ALA A 146 -14.92 13.73 -4.91
C ALA A 146 -14.73 12.89 -6.19
N LEU A 147 -15.12 11.61 -6.17
CA LEU A 147 -14.96 10.65 -7.26
C LEU A 147 -16.27 10.37 -8.01
N ILE A 148 -17.38 10.97 -7.57
CA ILE A 148 -18.69 10.83 -8.21
C ILE A 148 -18.82 11.92 -9.28
N ASP A 149 -19.05 11.52 -10.52
CA ASP A 149 -19.29 12.43 -11.64
C ASP A 149 -20.60 13.21 -11.38
N SER A 150 -20.49 14.52 -11.16
CA SER A 150 -21.65 15.38 -10.85
C SER A 150 -22.64 15.51 -11.99
N GLU A 151 -22.26 15.10 -13.21
CA GLU A 151 -23.06 15.27 -14.43
C GLU A 151 -24.21 14.25 -14.57
N ASP A 152 -24.12 13.09 -13.91
CA ASP A 152 -25.13 12.01 -14.05
C ASP A 152 -26.28 12.08 -13.03
N GLY A 153 -26.21 13.00 -12.04
CA GLY A 153 -27.31 13.42 -11.16
C GLY A 153 -28.05 12.35 -10.36
N SER A 154 -27.63 11.07 -10.39
CA SER A 154 -28.43 9.96 -9.88
C SER A 154 -27.61 8.80 -9.32
N HIS A 155 -26.51 9.09 -8.61
CA HIS A 155 -25.79 8.04 -7.90
C HIS A 155 -26.74 7.31 -6.93
N PRO A 156 -26.91 5.97 -7.00
CA PRO A 156 -27.94 5.26 -6.21
C PRO A 156 -27.83 5.45 -4.70
N TYR A 157 -26.61 5.73 -4.23
CA TYR A 157 -26.27 5.94 -2.83
C TYR A 157 -26.00 7.40 -2.45
N GLN A 158 -26.43 8.38 -3.26
CA GLN A 158 -26.16 9.81 -3.03
C GLN A 158 -26.52 10.27 -1.61
N LYS A 159 -27.66 9.83 -1.07
CA LYS A 159 -28.09 10.16 0.30
C LYS A 159 -27.08 9.75 1.37
N TRP A 160 -26.38 8.63 1.19
CA TRP A 160 -25.35 8.16 2.12
C TRP A 160 -24.17 9.14 2.11
N PHE A 161 -23.73 9.55 0.92
CA PHE A 161 -22.66 10.54 0.79
C PHE A 161 -23.07 11.90 1.33
N ASP A 162 -24.26 12.41 0.97
CA ASP A 162 -24.78 13.68 1.45
C ASP A 162 -24.85 13.73 2.98
N ASN A 163 -25.29 12.64 3.62
CA ASN A 163 -25.40 12.56 5.07
C ASN A 163 -24.03 12.69 5.75
N TYR A 164 -23.09 11.82 5.40
CA TYR A 164 -21.78 11.75 6.07
C TYR A 164 -20.80 12.85 5.60
N SER A 165 -21.03 13.47 4.44
CA SER A 165 -20.29 14.65 3.98
C SER A 165 -20.89 15.99 4.44
N SER A 166 -22.10 15.98 5.01
CA SER A 166 -22.78 17.18 5.50
C SER A 166 -21.95 17.95 6.53
N GLU A 167 -22.08 19.28 6.53
CA GLU A 167 -21.41 20.13 7.52
C GLU A 167 -21.72 19.71 8.97
N GLY A 168 -22.94 19.26 9.23
CA GLY A 168 -23.37 18.78 10.55
C GLY A 168 -22.65 17.51 11.00
N PHE A 169 -22.52 16.50 10.12
CA PHE A 169 -21.79 15.28 10.46
C PHE A 169 -20.29 15.55 10.62
N GLN A 170 -19.72 16.35 9.71
CA GLN A 170 -18.30 16.73 9.75
C GLN A 170 -17.96 17.52 11.04
N ALA A 171 -18.82 18.46 11.44
CA ALA A 171 -18.67 19.17 12.70
C ALA A 171 -18.80 18.25 13.92
N SER A 172 -19.65 17.23 13.85
CA SER A 172 -19.79 16.24 14.93
C SER A 172 -18.56 15.33 15.04
N ALA A 173 -17.98 14.93 13.92
CA ALA A 173 -16.72 14.18 13.91
C ALA A 173 -15.57 14.99 14.55
N LEU A 174 -15.40 16.26 14.14
CA LEU A 174 -14.44 17.18 14.74
C LEU A 174 -14.70 17.40 16.23
N GLN A 175 -15.97 17.62 16.61
CA GLN A 175 -16.35 17.78 18.02
C GLN A 175 -15.99 16.54 18.87
N THR A 176 -16.04 15.34 18.28
CA THR A 176 -15.66 14.10 18.96
C THR A 176 -14.14 14.01 19.14
N GLU A 177 -13.36 14.45 18.14
CA GLU A 177 -11.90 14.55 18.21
C GLU A 177 -11.46 15.58 19.26
N ASP A 178 -12.01 16.81 19.23
CA ASP A 178 -11.71 17.87 20.20
C ASP A 178 -12.04 17.46 21.64
N LEU A 179 -13.14 16.71 21.82
CA LEU A 179 -13.54 16.21 23.13
C LEU A 179 -12.60 15.10 23.63
N LEU A 180 -12.16 14.20 22.75
CA LEU A 180 -11.15 13.21 23.10
C LEU A 180 -9.85 13.87 23.54
N ASP A 181 -9.39 14.91 22.81
CA ASP A 181 -8.21 15.68 23.17
C ASP A 181 -8.36 16.33 24.55
N LYS A 182 -9.51 16.99 24.79
CA LYS A 182 -9.81 17.60 26.10
C LYS A 182 -9.76 16.59 27.24
N LEU A 183 -10.40 15.43 27.06
CA LEU A 183 -10.42 14.35 28.07
C LEU A 183 -9.06 13.69 28.27
N SER A 184 -8.14 13.84 27.31
CA SER A 184 -6.80 13.26 27.34
C SER A 184 -5.76 14.16 28.01
N VAL A 185 -6.02 15.47 28.17
CA VAL A 185 -5.11 16.44 28.82
C VAL A 185 -4.55 15.97 30.18
N PRO A 186 -5.35 15.41 31.11
CA PRO A 186 -4.85 15.03 32.42
C PRO A 186 -4.20 13.63 32.47
N LEU A 187 -4.12 12.92 31.34
CA LEU A 187 -3.61 11.55 31.27
C LEU A 187 -2.08 11.50 31.19
N THR A 188 -1.52 10.41 31.70
CA THR A 188 -0.08 10.08 31.59
C THR A 188 0.26 9.48 30.22
N GLY A 189 1.54 9.41 29.87
CA GLY A 189 1.98 8.80 28.61
C GLY A 189 1.50 7.36 28.41
N GLU A 190 1.56 6.53 29.46
CA GLU A 190 1.08 5.13 29.41
C GLU A 190 -0.45 5.06 29.16
N GLU A 191 -1.20 6.03 29.66
CA GLU A 191 -2.65 6.10 29.46
C GLU A 191 -3.02 6.61 28.07
N LEU A 192 -2.21 7.49 27.49
CA LEU A 192 -2.34 7.92 26.09
C LEU A 192 -2.02 6.76 25.13
N ASP A 193 -1.01 5.94 25.44
CA ASP A 193 -0.70 4.73 24.66
C ASP A 193 -1.88 3.74 24.64
N ILE A 194 -2.68 3.69 25.72
CA ILE A 194 -3.91 2.89 25.76
C ILE A 194 -4.96 3.46 24.81
N ILE A 195 -5.15 4.79 24.78
CA ILE A 195 -6.07 5.44 23.82
C ILE A 195 -5.65 5.13 22.38
N GLU A 196 -4.36 5.24 22.07
CA GLU A 196 -3.84 4.90 20.73
C GLU A 196 -4.18 3.46 20.34
N LYS A 197 -3.97 2.50 21.26
CA LYS A 197 -4.32 1.09 21.03
C LYS A 197 -5.82 0.88 20.81
N LEU A 198 -6.67 1.55 21.60
CA LEU A 198 -8.13 1.47 21.46
C LEU A 198 -8.58 2.06 20.12
N TYR A 199 -8.04 3.21 19.74
CA TYR A 199 -8.31 3.88 18.47
C TYR A 199 -7.93 2.97 17.29
N HIS A 200 -6.73 2.41 17.34
CA HIS A 200 -6.23 1.50 16.32
C HIS A 200 -7.04 0.21 16.22
N GLN A 201 -7.48 -0.35 17.36
CA GLN A 201 -8.33 -1.53 17.39
C GLN A 201 -9.72 -1.26 16.79
N ALA A 202 -10.32 -0.11 17.09
CA ALA A 202 -11.58 0.30 16.49
C ALA A 202 -11.46 0.46 14.96
N MET A 203 -10.38 1.06 14.44
CA MET A 203 -10.13 1.11 12.99
C MET A 203 -10.00 -0.28 12.34
N LYS A 204 -9.36 -1.24 13.02
CA LYS A 204 -9.30 -2.64 12.54
C LYS A 204 -10.69 -3.29 12.47
N LEU A 205 -11.50 -3.06 13.50
CA LEU A 205 -12.86 -3.58 13.59
C LEU A 205 -13.78 -2.97 12.53
N GLU A 206 -13.62 -1.70 12.18
CA GLU A 206 -14.29 -1.07 11.03
C GLU A 206 -13.93 -1.75 9.70
N ILE A 207 -12.64 -2.06 9.48
CA ILE A 207 -12.21 -2.79 8.29
C ILE A 207 -12.86 -4.19 8.25
N GLU A 208 -12.87 -4.92 9.38
CA GLU A 208 -13.58 -6.20 9.49
C GLU A 208 -15.06 -6.05 9.16
N PHE A 209 -15.71 -5.01 9.67
CA PHE A 209 -17.12 -4.73 9.42
C PHE A 209 -17.42 -4.53 7.92
N PHE A 210 -16.60 -3.75 7.20
CA PHE A 210 -16.77 -3.60 5.75
C PHE A 210 -16.42 -4.88 4.96
N ASN A 211 -15.48 -5.69 5.44
CA ASN A 211 -15.04 -6.91 4.76
C ASN A 211 -16.06 -8.05 4.83
N VAL A 212 -16.80 -8.19 5.94
CA VAL A 212 -17.79 -9.27 6.10
C VAL A 212 -19.10 -9.02 5.35
N GLN A 213 -19.28 -7.86 4.72
CA GLN A 213 -20.52 -7.53 4.02
C GLN A 213 -20.75 -8.52 2.85
N PRO A 214 -21.95 -9.13 2.74
CA PRO A 214 -22.21 -10.16 1.76
C PRO A 214 -22.26 -9.56 0.35
N LEU A 215 -21.38 -10.01 -0.54
CA LEU A 215 -21.31 -9.50 -1.92
C LEU A 215 -21.65 -10.61 -2.91
N ALA A 216 -22.81 -10.49 -3.56
CA ALA A 216 -23.27 -11.41 -4.60
C ALA A 216 -22.85 -10.99 -6.02
N GLN A 217 -22.05 -9.94 -6.14
CA GLN A 217 -21.56 -9.38 -7.41
C GLN A 217 -20.06 -9.60 -7.54
N SER A 218 -19.59 -9.65 -8.78
CA SER A 218 -18.16 -9.70 -9.06
C SER A 218 -17.50 -8.37 -8.67
N THR A 219 -16.30 -8.47 -8.09
CA THR A 219 -15.54 -7.30 -7.61
C THR A 219 -14.15 -7.27 -8.20
N VAL A 220 -13.62 -6.08 -8.45
CA VAL A 220 -12.24 -5.90 -8.94
C VAL A 220 -11.20 -5.95 -7.82
N VAL A 221 -11.64 -5.92 -6.56
CA VAL A 221 -10.82 -6.07 -5.36
C VAL A 221 -11.39 -7.14 -4.40
N PRO A 222 -10.53 -7.78 -3.57
CA PRO A 222 -9.09 -7.88 -3.84
C PRO A 222 -8.85 -8.62 -5.16
N LEU A 223 -7.72 -8.35 -5.82
CA LEU A 223 -7.38 -8.95 -7.12
C LEU A 223 -7.43 -10.48 -7.06
N THR A 224 -7.05 -11.06 -5.92
CA THR A 224 -7.03 -12.51 -5.70
C THR A 224 -8.37 -13.12 -5.29
N LYS A 225 -9.46 -12.35 -5.19
CA LYS A 225 -10.75 -12.85 -4.66
C LYS A 225 -11.31 -14.03 -5.46
N GLU A 226 -11.24 -13.95 -6.78
CA GLU A 226 -11.78 -14.97 -7.70
C GLU A 226 -10.69 -15.94 -8.18
N HIS A 227 -9.50 -15.92 -7.55
CA HIS A 227 -8.37 -16.76 -7.95
C HIS A 227 -8.67 -18.24 -7.71
N ASN A 228 -8.64 -19.04 -8.77
CA ASN A 228 -8.70 -20.50 -8.68
C ASN A 228 -7.27 -21.08 -8.82
N PRO A 229 -6.64 -21.63 -7.76
CA PRO A 229 -5.25 -22.09 -7.84
C PRO A 229 -5.02 -23.26 -8.82
N VAL A 230 -6.09 -23.97 -9.22
CA VAL A 230 -6.04 -25.04 -10.22
C VAL A 230 -5.97 -24.45 -11.63
N GLU A 231 -6.76 -23.43 -11.93
CA GLU A 231 -6.93 -22.86 -13.28
C GLU A 231 -6.08 -21.61 -13.53
N ASP A 232 -5.74 -20.88 -12.46
CA ASP A 232 -5.12 -19.57 -12.51
C ASP A 232 -3.72 -19.58 -11.88
N ARG A 233 -2.86 -18.69 -12.38
CA ARG A 233 -1.53 -18.40 -11.85
C ARG A 233 -1.36 -16.89 -11.74
N LEU A 234 -1.08 -16.43 -10.52
CA LEU A 234 -0.69 -15.04 -10.29
C LEU A 234 0.84 -14.94 -10.46
N VAL A 235 1.31 -14.02 -11.30
CA VAL A 235 2.75 -13.78 -11.50
C VAL A 235 3.04 -12.32 -11.18
N ILE A 236 3.78 -12.09 -10.09
CA ILE A 236 4.13 -10.76 -9.62
C ILE A 236 5.59 -10.50 -9.95
N PHE A 237 5.81 -9.40 -10.65
CA PHE A 237 7.11 -8.84 -10.92
C PHE A 237 7.26 -7.57 -10.09
N SER A 238 8.44 -7.37 -9.54
CA SER A 238 8.80 -6.13 -8.85
C SER A 238 10.18 -5.70 -9.28
N ASP A 239 10.35 -4.40 -9.52
CA ASP A 239 11.67 -3.80 -9.41
C ASP A 239 12.16 -3.80 -7.95
N PHE A 240 13.44 -3.58 -7.75
CA PHE A 240 14.08 -3.56 -6.44
C PHE A 240 14.42 -2.15 -5.96
N ASP A 241 15.11 -1.36 -6.79
CA ASP A 241 15.73 -0.10 -6.37
C ASP A 241 14.67 0.99 -6.28
N LEU A 242 14.54 1.63 -5.12
CA LEU A 242 13.51 2.65 -4.81
C LEU A 242 12.05 2.14 -4.84
N THR A 243 11.79 1.03 -5.53
CA THR A 243 10.53 0.27 -5.50
C THR A 243 10.40 -0.56 -4.21
N CYS A 244 11.38 -1.43 -3.93
CA CYS A 244 11.43 -2.21 -2.69
C CYS A 244 12.29 -1.54 -1.62
N THR A 245 13.36 -0.87 -2.01
CA THR A 245 14.32 -0.23 -1.10
C THR A 245 14.00 1.25 -0.92
N ILE A 246 14.53 1.87 0.15
CA ILE A 246 14.47 3.34 0.33
C ILE A 246 15.67 4.05 -0.27
N VAL A 247 16.71 3.29 -0.63
CA VAL A 247 17.99 3.78 -1.14
C VAL A 247 18.44 2.91 -2.32
N ASP A 248 19.13 3.53 -3.27
CA ASP A 248 19.64 2.87 -4.47
C ASP A 248 20.77 1.88 -4.16
N SER A 249 20.70 0.67 -4.74
CA SER A 249 21.69 -0.38 -4.52
C SER A 249 23.08 -0.04 -5.04
N SER A 250 23.21 0.75 -6.12
CA SER A 250 24.50 1.16 -6.66
C SER A 250 25.26 2.06 -5.68
N ALA A 251 24.54 2.97 -5.00
CA ALA A 251 25.11 3.82 -3.96
C ALA A 251 25.61 3.02 -2.77
N ILE A 252 24.89 1.94 -2.40
CA ILE A 252 25.32 1.03 -1.33
C ILE A 252 26.60 0.30 -1.72
N LEU A 253 26.66 -0.26 -2.92
CA LEU A 253 27.85 -0.98 -3.41
C LEU A 253 29.07 -0.05 -3.48
N ALA A 254 28.88 1.19 -3.93
CA ALA A 254 29.92 2.21 -3.93
C ALA A 254 30.39 2.56 -2.50
N GLU A 255 29.48 2.71 -1.54
CA GLU A 255 29.85 3.01 -0.16
C GLU A 255 30.61 1.86 0.50
N ILE A 256 30.21 0.60 0.25
CA ILE A 256 30.98 -0.56 0.68
C ILE A 256 32.39 -0.50 0.09
N ALA A 257 32.52 -0.17 -1.20
CA ALA A 257 33.82 -0.05 -1.85
C ALA A 257 34.68 1.03 -1.19
N ILE A 258 34.11 2.19 -0.88
CA ILE A 258 34.83 3.33 -0.28
C ILE A 258 35.27 3.04 1.16
N VAL A 259 34.40 2.43 1.97
CA VAL A 259 34.65 2.20 3.41
C VAL A 259 35.62 1.06 3.64
N THR A 260 35.58 0.03 2.80
CA THR A 260 36.46 -1.16 2.93
C THR A 260 37.79 -0.99 2.19
N ALA A 261 38.00 0.12 1.48
CA ALA A 261 39.23 0.37 0.75
C ALA A 261 40.40 0.74 1.68
N PRO A 262 41.64 0.39 1.28
CA PRO A 262 42.83 0.79 2.00
C PRO A 262 42.96 2.32 2.04
N LYS A 263 43.53 2.83 3.14
CA LYS A 263 43.89 4.24 3.26
C LYS A 263 45.11 4.51 2.37
N SER A 264 45.22 5.74 1.85
CA SER A 264 46.31 6.19 0.95
C SER A 264 47.71 5.87 1.45
N ASP A 265 47.88 5.74 2.76
CA ASP A 265 49.18 5.62 3.42
C ASP A 265 49.54 4.16 3.79
N GLN A 266 48.73 3.17 3.43
CA GLN A 266 48.99 1.75 3.70
C GLN A 266 49.50 1.02 2.44
N ALA A 267 50.70 0.45 2.51
CA ALA A 267 51.27 -0.37 1.45
C ALA A 267 50.44 -1.65 1.25
N GLN A 268 49.96 -1.89 0.02
CA GLN A 268 49.28 -3.15 -0.33
C GLN A 268 50.31 -4.29 -0.41
N PRO A 269 50.06 -5.46 0.21
CA PRO A 269 50.89 -6.64 0.03
C PRO A 269 50.93 -7.07 -1.45
N GLU A 270 52.10 -7.48 -1.96
CA GLU A 270 52.31 -7.86 -3.37
C GLU A 270 51.38 -8.99 -3.90
N ASN A 271 50.73 -9.74 -3.00
CA ASN A 271 49.83 -10.84 -3.33
C ASN A 271 48.33 -10.46 -3.35
N GLN A 272 47.98 -9.18 -3.19
CA GLN A 272 46.57 -8.73 -3.23
C GLN A 272 46.24 -8.07 -4.57
N ILE A 273 44.98 -8.21 -4.98
CA ILE A 273 44.43 -7.52 -6.16
C ILE A 273 44.63 -6.01 -5.99
N ALA A 274 45.36 -5.38 -6.91
CA ALA A 274 45.58 -3.93 -6.90
C ALA A 274 44.23 -3.20 -6.89
N ARG A 275 43.99 -2.43 -5.81
CA ARG A 275 42.73 -1.73 -5.50
C ARG A 275 42.97 -0.24 -5.29
N MET A 276 42.02 0.57 -5.73
CA MET A 276 42.00 2.01 -5.49
C MET A 276 41.94 2.33 -3.99
N SER A 277 42.53 3.46 -3.59
CA SER A 277 42.40 4.00 -2.25
C SER A 277 40.99 4.57 -2.00
N SER A 278 40.61 4.73 -0.73
CA SER A 278 39.31 5.32 -0.36
C SER A 278 39.09 6.72 -0.96
N ALA A 279 40.15 7.53 -1.12
CA ALA A 279 40.05 8.87 -1.72
C ALA A 279 39.83 8.82 -3.24
N GLU A 280 40.53 7.92 -3.92
CA GLU A 280 40.35 7.70 -5.36
C GLU A 280 38.95 7.17 -5.67
N LEU A 281 38.45 6.20 -4.88
CA LEU A 281 37.09 5.66 -5.05
C LEU A 281 36.02 6.73 -4.88
N ARG A 282 36.14 7.62 -3.87
CA ARG A 282 35.20 8.74 -3.71
C ARG A 282 35.19 9.66 -4.93
N ASN A 283 36.37 10.01 -5.44
CA ASN A 283 36.49 10.90 -6.59
C ASN A 283 35.92 10.23 -7.86
N THR A 284 36.27 8.97 -8.10
CA THR A 284 35.79 8.20 -9.26
C THR A 284 34.29 7.97 -9.20
N TRP A 285 33.74 7.61 -8.03
CA TRP A 285 32.29 7.48 -7.85
C TRP A 285 31.56 8.81 -8.09
N GLY A 286 32.09 9.91 -7.54
CA GLY A 286 31.54 11.24 -7.77
C GLY A 286 31.51 11.62 -9.26
N LEU A 287 32.57 11.31 -10.00
CA LEU A 287 32.63 11.54 -11.45
C LEU A 287 31.62 10.66 -12.21
N LEU A 288 31.56 9.36 -11.92
CA LEU A 288 30.63 8.43 -12.56
C LEU A 288 29.17 8.80 -12.32
N SER A 289 28.80 9.10 -11.06
CA SER A 289 27.44 9.48 -10.68
C SER A 289 27.03 10.83 -11.28
N GLY A 290 27.93 11.81 -11.30
CA GLY A 290 27.69 13.10 -11.96
C GLY A 290 27.46 12.94 -13.46
N GLN A 291 28.37 12.23 -14.14
CA GLN A 291 28.25 11.95 -15.57
C GLN A 291 26.99 11.15 -15.91
N TYR A 292 26.64 10.14 -15.10
CA TYR A 292 25.40 9.38 -15.27
C TYR A 292 24.18 10.30 -15.22
N THR A 293 24.11 11.18 -14.22
CA THR A 293 22.96 12.08 -14.03
C THR A 293 22.78 13.02 -15.23
N GLU A 294 23.88 13.62 -15.70
CA GLU A 294 23.85 14.54 -16.85
C GLU A 294 23.46 13.83 -18.14
N GLU A 295 24.10 12.69 -18.45
CA GLU A 295 23.82 11.93 -19.67
C GLU A 295 22.44 11.27 -19.65
N TYR A 296 21.97 10.82 -18.48
CA TYR A 296 20.61 10.29 -18.34
C TYR A 296 19.58 11.35 -18.70
N GLU A 297 19.71 12.57 -18.18
CA GLU A 297 18.77 13.65 -18.52
C GLU A 297 18.82 13.99 -20.01
N GLN A 298 20.01 14.03 -20.61
CA GLN A 298 20.17 14.21 -22.06
C GLN A 298 19.50 13.09 -22.86
N CYS A 299 19.65 11.84 -22.42
CA CYS A 299 19.03 10.68 -23.03
C CYS A 299 17.50 10.74 -22.91
N ILE A 300 16.97 11.13 -21.74
CA ILE A 300 15.52 11.32 -21.59
C ILE A 300 15.03 12.40 -22.56
N GLU A 301 15.71 13.55 -22.66
CA GLU A 301 15.32 14.60 -23.61
C GLU A 301 15.39 14.12 -25.07
N SER A 302 16.36 13.27 -25.43
CA SER A 302 16.51 12.79 -26.81
C SER A 302 15.44 11.78 -27.23
N ILE A 303 14.85 11.04 -26.29
CA ILE A 303 13.80 10.04 -26.58
C ILE A 303 12.41 10.65 -26.64
N LEU A 304 12.20 11.87 -26.12
CA LEU A 304 10.88 12.49 -26.10
C LEU A 304 10.47 12.93 -27.51
N PRO A 305 9.23 12.64 -27.93
CA PRO A 305 8.68 13.21 -29.14
C PRO A 305 8.48 14.73 -28.97
N SER A 306 8.54 15.48 -30.07
CA SER A 306 8.36 16.95 -30.05
C SER A 306 6.96 17.37 -29.59
N GLU A 307 5.97 16.52 -29.81
CA GLU A 307 4.59 16.69 -29.38
C GLU A 307 4.10 15.41 -28.72
N LYS A 308 3.09 15.53 -27.84
CA LYS A 308 2.45 14.38 -27.21
C LYS A 308 1.80 13.50 -28.28
N VAL A 309 2.12 12.21 -28.27
CA VAL A 309 1.57 11.22 -29.20
C VAL A 309 0.50 10.36 -28.53
N GLU A 310 -0.34 9.72 -29.35
CA GLU A 310 -1.22 8.66 -28.88
C GLU A 310 -0.42 7.43 -28.43
N PHE A 311 -0.96 6.69 -27.45
CA PHE A 311 -0.29 5.52 -26.93
C PHE A 311 -0.11 4.44 -27.99
N ASN A 312 1.16 4.07 -28.24
CA ASN A 312 1.54 2.93 -29.07
C ASN A 312 2.75 2.25 -28.43
N TYR A 313 2.58 0.98 -28.05
CA TYR A 313 3.60 0.25 -27.30
C TYR A 313 4.88 0.03 -28.13
N GLU A 314 4.76 -0.28 -29.42
CA GLU A 314 5.90 -0.52 -30.29
C GLU A 314 6.73 0.76 -30.55
N VAL A 315 6.07 1.90 -30.69
CA VAL A 315 6.73 3.21 -30.83
C VAL A 315 7.49 3.56 -29.54
N LEU A 316 6.86 3.35 -28.39
CA LEU A 316 7.52 3.55 -27.10
C LEU A 316 8.73 2.61 -26.91
N CYS A 317 8.60 1.34 -27.29
CA CYS A 317 9.73 0.38 -27.24
C CYS A 317 10.94 0.91 -28.01
N LYS A 318 10.73 1.38 -29.25
CA LYS A 318 11.81 1.95 -30.09
C LYS A 318 12.46 3.18 -29.47
N ALA A 319 11.70 4.01 -28.76
CA ALA A 319 12.27 5.14 -28.04
C ALA A 319 13.15 4.70 -26.86
N ILE A 320 12.67 3.71 -26.10
CA ILE A 320 13.35 3.16 -24.92
C ILE A 320 14.60 2.31 -25.28
N GLU A 321 14.75 1.86 -26.53
CA GLU A 321 16.01 1.26 -27.02
C GLU A 321 17.20 2.21 -26.82
N GLN A 322 17.04 3.51 -27.04
CA GLN A 322 18.12 4.49 -26.83
C GLN A 322 18.52 4.60 -25.35
N LEU A 323 17.55 4.50 -24.44
CA LEU A 323 17.83 4.44 -23.00
C LEU A 323 18.60 3.16 -22.67
N SER A 324 18.27 2.05 -23.32
CA SER A 324 18.98 0.79 -23.13
C SER A 324 20.44 0.86 -23.59
N ASP A 325 20.70 1.49 -24.74
CA ASP A 325 22.07 1.73 -25.21
C ASP A 325 22.85 2.63 -24.23
N PHE A 326 22.18 3.63 -23.63
CA PHE A 326 22.76 4.47 -22.60
C PHE A 326 23.14 3.66 -21.35
N GLU A 327 22.22 2.86 -20.80
CA GLU A 327 22.48 2.04 -19.60
C GLU A 327 23.65 1.07 -19.81
N GLN A 328 23.72 0.43 -20.98
CA GLN A 328 24.82 -0.47 -21.33
C GLN A 328 26.19 0.25 -21.35
N ARG A 329 26.25 1.48 -21.89
CA ARG A 329 27.46 2.30 -21.86
C ARG A 329 27.82 2.73 -20.44
N ALA A 330 26.83 3.13 -19.64
CA ALA A 330 27.03 3.52 -18.25
C ALA A 330 27.61 2.37 -17.42
N ASN A 331 27.03 1.16 -17.55
CA ASN A 331 27.54 -0.04 -16.89
C ASN A 331 28.97 -0.39 -17.34
N SER A 332 29.28 -0.20 -18.62
CA SER A 332 30.64 -0.44 -19.13
C SER A 332 31.66 0.53 -18.51
N ARG A 333 31.31 1.81 -18.34
CA ARG A 333 32.17 2.78 -17.63
C ARG A 333 32.41 2.40 -16.18
N VAL A 334 31.41 1.87 -15.49
CA VAL A 334 31.55 1.40 -14.11
C VAL A 334 32.56 0.26 -14.03
N ILE A 335 32.46 -0.73 -14.93
CA ILE A 335 33.41 -1.85 -15.02
C ILE A 335 34.83 -1.33 -15.33
N GLU A 336 34.97 -0.51 -16.37
CA GLU A 336 36.26 0.05 -16.81
C GLU A 336 36.94 0.92 -15.74
N SER A 337 36.16 1.58 -14.89
CA SER A 337 36.70 2.40 -13.79
C SER A 337 37.38 1.58 -12.69
N GLY A 338 37.07 0.28 -12.59
CA GLY A 338 37.54 -0.58 -11.52
C GLY A 338 36.96 -0.28 -10.13
N VAL A 339 35.93 0.57 -10.03
CA VAL A 339 35.34 1.01 -8.73
C VAL A 339 34.79 -0.17 -7.90
N LEU A 340 34.38 -1.25 -8.57
CA LEU A 340 33.81 -2.45 -7.95
C LEU A 340 34.88 -3.49 -7.56
N LYS A 341 36.13 -3.30 -7.97
CA LYS A 341 37.21 -4.26 -7.76
C LYS A 341 37.58 -4.34 -6.29
N GLY A 342 37.74 -5.55 -5.78
CA GLY A 342 38.15 -5.78 -4.39
C GLY A 342 37.02 -5.79 -3.37
N LEU A 343 35.76 -5.68 -3.80
CA LEU A 343 34.59 -5.84 -2.92
C LEU A 343 34.49 -7.27 -2.39
N ASN A 344 34.29 -7.45 -1.09
CA ASN A 344 34.15 -8.76 -0.47
C ASN A 344 32.67 -9.21 -0.47
N LEU A 345 32.42 -10.47 -0.84
CA LEU A 345 31.08 -11.05 -0.90
C LEU A 345 30.33 -10.98 0.45
N GLU A 346 31.00 -11.23 1.57
CA GLU A 346 30.38 -11.21 2.89
C GLU A 346 30.03 -9.79 3.34
N ASP A 347 30.81 -8.79 2.92
CA ASP A 347 30.46 -7.38 3.16
C ASP A 347 29.21 -6.98 2.36
N ILE A 348 29.06 -7.45 1.12
CA ILE A 348 27.86 -7.25 0.30
C ILE A 348 26.64 -7.91 0.96
N LYS A 349 26.75 -9.17 1.38
CA LYS A 349 25.66 -9.87 2.07
C LYS A 349 25.23 -9.15 3.34
N ARG A 350 26.20 -8.76 4.18
CA ARG A 350 25.94 -8.02 5.43
C ARG A 350 25.28 -6.67 5.18
N ALA A 351 25.63 -5.99 4.08
CA ALA A 351 24.96 -4.76 3.69
C ALA A 351 23.51 -5.01 3.26
N GLY A 352 23.28 -6.07 2.47
CA GLY A 352 21.94 -6.51 2.06
C GLY A 352 21.07 -6.84 3.27
N GLU A 353 21.56 -7.63 4.23
CA GLU A 353 20.82 -7.99 5.45
C GLU A 353 20.35 -6.77 6.27
N ARG A 354 21.10 -5.66 6.21
CA ARG A 354 20.81 -4.41 6.92
C ARG A 354 20.04 -3.40 6.06
N LEU A 355 19.75 -3.74 4.82
CA LEU A 355 19.06 -2.86 3.90
C LEU A 355 17.62 -2.66 4.36
N ILE A 356 17.22 -1.39 4.46
CA ILE A 356 15.87 -1.03 4.83
C ILE A 356 15.00 -1.08 3.58
N LEU A 357 13.99 -1.95 3.62
CA LEU A 357 12.93 -2.01 2.62
C LEU A 357 11.81 -1.03 2.98
N GLN A 358 11.11 -0.55 1.96
CA GLN A 358 9.92 0.30 2.09
C GLN A 358 8.91 -0.34 3.04
N ASP A 359 8.21 0.49 3.83
CA ASP A 359 7.22 0.00 4.78
C ASP A 359 6.15 -0.85 4.07
N GLY A 360 5.80 -2.00 4.67
CA GLY A 360 4.87 -2.97 4.11
C GLY A 360 5.42 -3.92 3.03
N CYS A 361 6.57 -3.63 2.39
CA CYS A 361 7.14 -4.45 1.29
C CYS A 361 7.38 -5.91 1.70
N THR A 362 8.16 -6.14 2.75
CA THR A 362 8.45 -7.49 3.26
C THR A 362 7.18 -8.22 3.69
N SER A 363 6.25 -7.51 4.32
CA SER A 363 4.98 -8.09 4.79
C SER A 363 4.11 -8.57 3.61
N PHE A 364 4.06 -7.77 2.55
CA PHE A 364 3.35 -8.10 1.32
C PHE A 364 3.86 -9.41 0.72
N PHE A 365 5.15 -9.51 0.40
CA PHE A 365 5.72 -10.73 -0.19
C PHE A 365 5.57 -11.95 0.73
N LYS A 366 5.74 -11.78 2.05
CA LYS A 366 5.52 -12.85 3.04
C LYS A 366 4.11 -13.40 2.99
N LYS A 367 3.10 -12.53 2.93
CA LYS A 367 1.70 -12.98 2.87
C LYS A 367 1.42 -13.77 1.60
N ILE A 368 2.02 -13.41 0.47
CA ILE A 368 1.86 -14.14 -0.79
C ILE A 368 2.51 -15.52 -0.71
N VAL A 369 3.79 -15.57 -0.31
CA VAL A 369 4.56 -16.82 -0.20
C VAL A 369 3.90 -17.81 0.76
N LYS A 370 3.30 -17.33 1.85
CA LYS A 370 2.65 -18.18 2.86
C LYS A 370 1.21 -18.56 2.53
N ASN A 371 0.62 -18.02 1.45
CA ASN A 371 -0.78 -18.27 1.14
C ASN A 371 -0.93 -19.52 0.25
N GLU A 372 -1.22 -20.66 0.88
CA GLU A 372 -1.42 -21.95 0.20
C GLU A 372 -2.59 -21.96 -0.79
N ASN A 373 -3.54 -21.01 -0.65
CA ASN A 373 -4.67 -20.88 -1.58
C ASN A 373 -4.32 -20.07 -2.83
N LEU A 374 -3.11 -19.50 -2.92
CA LEU A 374 -2.63 -18.76 -4.07
C LEU A 374 -1.56 -19.55 -4.82
N ASN A 375 -1.86 -19.88 -6.06
CA ASN A 375 -0.83 -20.28 -7.03
C ASN A 375 -0.11 -19.02 -7.53
N ALA A 376 0.80 -18.49 -6.71
CA ALA A 376 1.51 -17.25 -6.98
C ALA A 376 3.01 -17.48 -7.17
N ASN A 377 3.61 -16.79 -8.14
CA ASN A 377 5.05 -16.75 -8.33
C ASN A 377 5.52 -15.30 -8.27
N ILE A 378 6.62 -15.06 -7.56
CA ILE A 378 7.19 -13.73 -7.39
C ILE A 378 8.57 -13.70 -8.05
N HIS A 379 8.80 -12.66 -8.85
CA HIS A 379 10.06 -12.39 -9.51
C HIS A 379 10.51 -10.95 -9.22
N VAL A 380 11.77 -10.78 -8.86
CA VAL A 380 12.42 -9.47 -8.77
C VAL A 380 13.25 -9.26 -10.03
N LEU A 381 12.95 -8.22 -10.80
CA LEU A 381 13.67 -7.85 -12.03
C LEU A 381 14.37 -6.50 -11.79
N SER A 382 15.69 -6.47 -11.69
CA SER A 382 16.43 -5.26 -11.29
C SER A 382 17.72 -5.08 -12.09
N TYR A 383 18.14 -3.82 -12.25
CA TYR A 383 19.44 -3.43 -12.83
C TYR A 383 20.61 -3.57 -11.86
N CYS A 384 20.33 -3.86 -10.58
CA CYS A 384 21.35 -3.99 -9.55
C CYS A 384 22.54 -4.81 -10.05
N TRP A 385 23.74 -4.28 -9.83
CA TRP A 385 24.97 -4.90 -10.32
C TRP A 385 25.29 -6.24 -9.64
N CYS A 386 24.71 -6.51 -8.47
CA CYS A 386 24.98 -7.72 -7.69
C CYS A 386 23.70 -8.28 -7.04
N ALA A 387 23.20 -9.39 -7.57
CA ALA A 387 22.01 -10.07 -7.05
C ALA A 387 22.17 -10.61 -5.62
N ASP A 388 23.40 -10.86 -5.14
CA ASP A 388 23.64 -11.28 -3.75
C ASP A 388 23.23 -10.22 -2.71
N LEU A 389 23.29 -8.93 -3.08
CA LEU A 389 22.76 -7.85 -2.26
C LEU A 389 21.24 -7.99 -2.11
N ILE A 390 20.53 -8.21 -3.22
CA ILE A 390 19.07 -8.40 -3.27
C ILE A 390 18.67 -9.64 -2.47
N ARG A 391 19.33 -10.78 -2.72
CA ARG A 391 19.08 -12.04 -2.00
C ARG A 391 19.17 -11.81 -0.50
N SER A 392 20.26 -11.22 -0.04
CA SER A 392 20.51 -10.98 1.39
C SER A 392 19.50 -10.02 2.01
N ALA A 393 19.04 -9.01 1.27
CA ALA A 393 17.99 -8.09 1.72
C ALA A 393 16.63 -8.78 1.94
N PHE A 394 16.28 -9.75 1.11
CA PHE A 394 15.05 -10.52 1.30
C PHE A 394 15.21 -11.68 2.30
N SER A 395 16.40 -12.30 2.36
CA SER A 395 16.73 -13.36 3.33
C SER A 395 16.64 -12.89 4.78
N SER A 396 17.01 -11.65 5.10
CA SER A 396 16.82 -11.09 6.45
C SER A 396 15.33 -11.01 6.84
N GLY A 397 14.47 -10.89 5.82
CA GLY A 397 13.02 -11.03 5.94
C GLY A 397 12.54 -12.47 6.01
N GLY A 398 13.33 -13.50 5.72
CA GLY A 398 12.85 -14.89 5.56
C GLY A 398 12.09 -15.10 4.25
N LEU A 399 12.54 -14.44 3.18
CA LEU A 399 11.99 -14.51 1.82
C LEU A 399 13.01 -15.12 0.84
N ASP A 400 13.67 -16.22 1.24
CA ASP A 400 14.70 -16.91 0.44
C ASP A 400 14.17 -17.55 -0.86
N VAL A 401 12.84 -17.67 -0.98
CA VAL A 401 12.16 -18.33 -2.11
C VAL A 401 11.88 -17.40 -3.29
N LEU A 402 12.22 -16.12 -3.19
CA LEU A 402 11.98 -15.16 -4.28
C LEU A 402 12.91 -15.43 -5.47
N ASN A 403 12.35 -15.38 -6.68
CA ASN A 403 13.14 -15.55 -7.89
C ASN A 403 13.79 -14.20 -8.26
N ILE A 404 15.10 -14.08 -8.10
CA ILE A 404 15.83 -12.84 -8.36
C ILE A 404 16.53 -12.91 -9.71
N HIS A 405 16.24 -11.94 -10.58
CA HIS A 405 16.90 -11.74 -11.86
C HIS A 405 17.52 -10.35 -11.90
N ALA A 406 18.83 -10.32 -11.70
CA ALA A 406 19.64 -9.12 -11.73
C ALA A 406 21.05 -9.52 -12.22
N ASN A 407 21.94 -8.55 -12.35
CA ASN A 407 23.33 -8.83 -12.69
C ASN A 407 24.06 -9.50 -11.52
N GLU A 408 25.20 -10.14 -11.82
CA GLU A 408 26.06 -10.72 -10.78
C GLU A 408 27.45 -10.13 -10.87
N PHE A 409 28.17 -10.09 -9.76
CA PHE A 409 29.61 -9.87 -9.82
C PHE A 409 30.33 -11.16 -10.19
N SER A 410 31.44 -11.00 -10.92
CA SER A 410 32.43 -12.06 -11.03
C SER A 410 33.36 -12.00 -9.80
N PHE A 411 33.61 -13.15 -9.20
CA PHE A 411 34.43 -13.29 -7.99
C PHE A 411 35.62 -14.22 -8.25
N GLU A 412 36.77 -13.85 -7.70
CA GLU A 412 37.88 -14.75 -7.42
C GLU A 412 37.89 -15.02 -5.92
N ASP A 413 37.68 -16.29 -5.55
CA ASP A 413 37.36 -16.75 -4.19
C ASP A 413 36.12 -16.04 -3.59
N SER A 414 36.31 -14.90 -2.94
CA SER A 414 35.23 -14.09 -2.33
C SER A 414 35.44 -12.60 -2.55
N ILE A 415 36.31 -12.24 -3.49
CA ILE A 415 36.68 -10.88 -3.82
C ILE A 415 36.25 -10.60 -5.26
N SER A 416 35.50 -9.53 -5.46
CA SER A 416 35.03 -9.11 -6.78
C SER A 416 36.22 -8.75 -7.67
N THR A 417 36.21 -9.26 -8.90
CA THR A 417 37.20 -8.90 -9.92
C THR A 417 36.98 -7.49 -10.48
N GLY A 418 35.83 -6.87 -10.17
CA GLY A 418 35.34 -5.62 -10.77
C GLY A 418 34.45 -5.83 -11.99
N GLU A 419 34.36 -7.06 -12.50
CA GLU A 419 33.53 -7.41 -13.66
C GLU A 419 32.08 -7.69 -13.25
N ILE A 420 31.15 -7.30 -14.11
CA ILE A 420 29.71 -7.57 -13.97
C ILE A 420 29.30 -8.61 -15.02
N ILE A 421 28.74 -9.72 -14.55
CA ILE A 421 28.02 -10.70 -15.38
C ILE A 421 26.64 -10.10 -15.69
N LYS A 422 26.55 -9.47 -16.86
CA LYS A 422 25.37 -8.76 -17.36
C LYS A 422 24.25 -9.74 -17.73
N LYS A 423 23.20 -9.80 -16.91
CA LYS A 423 21.99 -10.60 -17.14
C LYS A 423 20.78 -9.72 -17.44
N VAL A 424 20.65 -8.59 -16.73
CA VAL A 424 19.58 -7.60 -16.88
C VAL A 424 20.20 -6.22 -16.69
N GLU A 425 20.64 -5.57 -17.76
CA GLU A 425 21.37 -4.29 -17.67
C GLU A 425 20.60 -3.10 -18.25
N SER A 426 19.42 -3.35 -18.84
CA SER A 426 18.67 -2.32 -19.55
C SER A 426 17.14 -2.57 -19.54
N PRO A 427 16.33 -1.53 -19.86
CA PRO A 427 14.88 -1.67 -19.96
C PRO A 427 14.42 -2.74 -20.94
N ILE A 428 15.12 -2.88 -22.07
CA ILE A 428 14.83 -3.93 -23.05
C ILE A 428 15.13 -5.32 -22.49
N ASP A 429 16.23 -5.49 -21.73
CA ASP A 429 16.54 -6.78 -21.07
C ASP A 429 15.49 -7.17 -20.02
N LYS A 430 14.96 -6.18 -19.28
CA LYS A 430 13.85 -6.41 -18.33
C LYS A 430 12.62 -6.98 -19.04
N VAL A 431 12.23 -6.41 -20.17
CA VAL A 431 11.07 -6.89 -20.96
C VAL A 431 11.34 -8.26 -21.57
N GLN A 432 12.56 -8.51 -22.07
CA GLN A 432 12.95 -9.81 -22.58
C GLN A 432 12.90 -10.87 -21.48
N SER A 433 13.39 -10.55 -20.29
CA SER A 433 13.35 -11.43 -19.10
C SER A 433 11.92 -11.70 -18.67
N PHE A 434 11.09 -10.67 -18.54
CA PHE A 434 9.66 -10.77 -18.26
C PHE A 434 8.97 -11.75 -19.22
N ASN A 435 9.16 -11.58 -20.53
CA ASN A 435 8.57 -12.44 -21.55
C ASN A 435 9.11 -13.87 -21.52
N THR A 436 10.40 -14.05 -21.26
CA THR A 436 11.04 -15.37 -21.17
C THR A 436 10.51 -16.15 -19.97
N ILE A 437 10.36 -15.49 -18.82
CA ILE A 437 9.76 -16.07 -17.62
C ILE A 437 8.32 -16.51 -17.91
N LEU A 438 7.50 -15.65 -18.53
CA LEU A 438 6.13 -16.02 -18.86
C LEU A 438 6.03 -17.19 -19.85
N LYS A 439 6.95 -17.27 -20.81
CA LYS A 439 7.04 -18.41 -21.75
C LYS A 439 7.50 -19.71 -21.10
N SER A 440 8.21 -19.64 -19.98
CA SER A 440 8.67 -20.83 -19.24
C SER A 440 7.53 -21.56 -18.54
N TYR A 441 6.43 -20.85 -18.27
CA TYR A 441 5.25 -21.41 -17.66
C TYR A 441 4.42 -22.23 -18.65
N SER A 442 3.83 -23.31 -18.15
CA SER A 442 2.86 -24.12 -18.87
C SER A 442 1.60 -23.33 -19.22
N THR A 443 1.00 -23.65 -20.38
CA THR A 443 -0.24 -23.02 -20.90
C THR A 443 -1.52 -23.66 -20.38
N ASP A 444 -1.42 -24.58 -19.42
CA ASP A 444 -2.54 -25.23 -18.74
C ASP A 444 -3.30 -24.28 -17.80
N LYS A 445 -2.66 -23.19 -17.38
CA LYS A 445 -3.22 -22.19 -16.49
C LYS A 445 -3.28 -20.81 -17.13
N LYS A 446 -4.24 -20.00 -16.72
CA LYS A 446 -4.36 -18.59 -17.08
C LYS A 446 -3.43 -17.77 -16.20
N ASN A 447 -2.52 -17.02 -16.81
CA ASN A 447 -1.63 -16.12 -16.08
C ASN A 447 -2.32 -14.77 -15.87
N LEU A 448 -2.27 -14.24 -14.65
CA LEU A 448 -2.56 -12.85 -14.33
C LEU A 448 -1.26 -12.19 -13.88
N THR A 449 -0.83 -11.16 -14.59
CA THR A 449 0.49 -10.54 -14.39
C THR A 449 0.36 -9.17 -13.73
N VAL A 450 1.15 -8.96 -12.69
CA VAL A 450 1.29 -7.66 -12.02
C VAL A 450 2.75 -7.25 -12.08
N TYR A 451 3.03 -6.00 -12.48
CA TYR A 451 4.36 -5.42 -12.37
C TYR A 451 4.33 -4.21 -11.45
N ILE A 452 5.28 -4.14 -10.51
CA ILE A 452 5.45 -3.04 -9.58
C ILE A 452 6.81 -2.39 -9.85
N GLY A 453 6.84 -1.10 -10.13
CA GLY A 453 8.07 -0.36 -10.42
C GLY A 453 7.91 1.14 -10.19
N ASP A 454 8.99 1.89 -10.30
CA ASP A 454 9.02 3.33 -9.99
C ASP A 454 9.66 4.19 -11.08
N SER A 455 10.37 3.58 -12.05
CA SER A 455 11.27 4.29 -12.96
C SER A 455 10.90 4.18 -14.44
N VAL A 456 11.54 5.00 -15.30
CA VAL A 456 11.44 4.88 -16.76
C VAL A 456 11.91 3.51 -17.24
N GLY A 457 12.88 2.91 -16.53
CA GLY A 457 13.39 1.59 -16.86
C GLY A 457 12.36 0.47 -16.72
N ASP A 458 11.34 0.68 -15.90
CA ASP A 458 10.25 -0.26 -15.69
C ASP A 458 9.08 -0.05 -16.64
N LEU A 459 9.04 1.09 -17.35
CA LEU A 459 7.86 1.55 -18.09
C LEU A 459 7.32 0.50 -19.06
N LEU A 460 8.20 -0.18 -19.79
CA LEU A 460 7.78 -1.21 -20.73
C LEU A 460 7.18 -2.43 -20.03
N CYS A 461 7.80 -2.93 -18.96
CA CYS A 461 7.26 -4.06 -18.20
C CYS A 461 5.96 -3.70 -17.47
N LEU A 462 5.87 -2.49 -16.91
CA LEU A 462 4.65 -1.92 -16.32
C LEU A 462 3.50 -1.94 -17.32
N LEU A 463 3.75 -1.54 -18.57
CA LEU A 463 2.75 -1.57 -19.63
C LEU A 463 2.49 -2.97 -20.18
N GLN A 464 3.47 -3.86 -20.17
CA GLN A 464 3.33 -5.22 -20.68
C GLN A 464 2.47 -6.10 -19.75
N ALA A 465 2.54 -5.89 -18.44
CA ALA A 465 1.75 -6.62 -17.45
C ALA A 465 0.26 -6.28 -17.53
N ASP A 466 -0.60 -7.21 -17.10
CA ASP A 466 -2.06 -7.00 -17.05
C ASP A 466 -2.43 -5.86 -16.10
N VAL A 467 -1.65 -5.71 -15.04
CA VAL A 467 -1.72 -4.58 -14.10
C VAL A 467 -0.32 -4.01 -13.85
N GLY A 468 -0.07 -2.81 -14.37
CA GLY A 468 1.11 -2.02 -14.05
C GLY A 468 0.87 -1.07 -12.88
N ILE A 469 1.63 -1.23 -11.81
CA ILE A 469 1.56 -0.42 -10.60
C ILE A 469 2.83 0.41 -10.45
N VAL A 470 2.67 1.72 -10.45
CA VAL A 470 3.75 2.69 -10.24
C VAL A 470 3.77 3.10 -8.79
N ILE A 471 4.87 2.82 -8.09
CA ILE A 471 5.12 3.34 -6.75
C ILE A 471 6.05 4.55 -6.83
N GLY A 472 5.84 5.54 -5.96
CA GLY A 472 6.67 6.74 -5.92
C GLY A 472 6.29 7.84 -6.93
N SER A 473 7.20 8.80 -7.10
CA SER A 473 6.91 10.10 -7.74
C SER A 473 7.90 10.48 -8.85
N SER A 474 8.52 9.51 -9.53
CA SER A 474 9.48 9.76 -10.61
C SER A 474 8.92 10.72 -11.66
N SER A 475 9.56 11.90 -11.79
CA SER A 475 9.18 12.93 -12.75
C SER A 475 9.51 12.49 -14.17
N SER A 476 10.66 11.86 -14.40
CA SER A 476 11.07 11.35 -15.71
C SER A 476 10.13 10.26 -16.22
N LEU A 477 9.69 9.33 -15.36
CA LEU A 477 8.69 8.31 -15.72
C LEU A 477 7.40 8.95 -16.22
N ARG A 478 6.87 9.93 -15.49
CA ARG A 478 5.64 10.64 -15.84
C ARG A 478 5.81 11.50 -17.10
N ARG A 479 6.97 12.14 -17.27
CA ARG A 479 7.31 12.93 -18.45
C ARG A 479 7.37 12.06 -19.70
N VAL A 480 8.14 10.97 -19.68
CA VAL A 480 8.27 10.04 -20.80
C VAL A 480 6.91 9.38 -21.08
N GLY A 481 6.32 8.71 -20.09
CA GLY A 481 5.04 8.04 -20.28
C GLY A 481 3.95 8.99 -20.79
N GLY A 482 3.84 10.19 -20.21
CA GLY A 482 2.84 11.18 -20.59
C GLY A 482 3.00 11.69 -22.02
N GLN A 483 4.24 11.88 -22.50
CA GLN A 483 4.50 12.26 -23.90
C GLN A 483 4.20 11.13 -24.88
N PHE A 484 4.35 9.88 -24.46
CA PHE A 484 3.96 8.68 -25.23
C PHE A 484 2.51 8.24 -24.98
N GLY A 485 1.65 9.12 -24.48
CA GLY A 485 0.21 8.87 -24.34
C GLY A 485 -0.18 7.94 -23.19
N VAL A 486 0.75 7.56 -22.31
CA VAL A 486 0.45 6.75 -21.11
C VAL A 486 -0.31 7.59 -20.08
N SER A 487 -1.38 7.01 -19.55
CA SER A 487 -2.20 7.60 -18.49
C SER A 487 -1.78 7.04 -17.14
N PHE A 488 -1.42 7.94 -16.21
CA PHE A 488 -1.13 7.60 -14.81
C PHE A 488 -2.36 7.95 -13.96
N LEU A 489 -3.01 6.93 -13.41
CA LEU A 489 -4.22 7.10 -12.60
C LEU A 489 -3.94 6.67 -11.16
N PRO A 490 -4.32 7.45 -10.13
CA PRO A 490 -4.30 6.94 -8.77
C PRO A 490 -5.10 5.64 -8.68
N LEU A 491 -4.54 4.64 -7.99
CA LEU A 491 -5.06 3.27 -8.00
C LEU A 491 -6.53 3.22 -7.60
N TYR A 492 -6.90 3.89 -6.50
CA TYR A 492 -8.27 3.85 -5.99
C TYR A 492 -9.34 4.42 -6.95
N PRO A 493 -9.22 5.65 -7.49
CA PRO A 493 -10.09 6.12 -8.58
C PRO A 493 -10.12 5.19 -9.80
N GLY A 494 -8.95 4.64 -10.17
CA GLY A 494 -8.83 3.66 -11.25
C GLY A 494 -9.66 2.40 -11.01
N LEU A 495 -9.68 1.91 -9.77
CA LEU A 495 -10.49 0.75 -9.35
C LEU A 495 -11.99 1.05 -9.37
N ILE A 496 -12.42 2.25 -9.00
CA ILE A 496 -13.83 2.65 -9.10
C ILE A 496 -14.27 2.62 -10.56
N LYS A 497 -13.48 3.20 -11.47
CA LYS A 497 -13.75 3.16 -12.91
C LYS A 497 -13.83 1.71 -13.43
N LYS A 498 -12.88 0.86 -13.03
CA LYS A 498 -12.88 -0.56 -13.40
C LYS A 498 -14.07 -1.32 -12.81
N GLN A 499 -14.47 -1.02 -11.58
CA GLN A 499 -15.64 -1.61 -10.95
C GLN A 499 -16.93 -1.20 -11.68
N LYS A 500 -17.06 0.06 -12.13
CA LYS A 500 -18.18 0.51 -12.98
C LYS A 500 -18.27 -0.31 -14.28
N GLU A 501 -17.14 -0.64 -14.90
CA GLU A 501 -17.06 -1.45 -16.12
C GLU A 501 -17.41 -2.95 -15.90
N CYS A 502 -17.23 -3.46 -14.67
CA CYS A 502 -17.38 -4.87 -14.28
C CYS A 502 -18.83 -5.42 -14.33
N VAL A 503 -19.82 -4.62 -14.73
CA VAL A 503 -21.25 -5.02 -14.78
C VAL A 503 -21.58 -5.84 -16.04
N LYS A 504 -20.75 -5.78 -17.09
CA LYS A 504 -20.92 -6.59 -18.30
C LYS A 504 -20.06 -7.84 -18.15
N GLU A 505 -20.65 -9.03 -18.37
CA GLU A 505 -19.96 -10.34 -18.39
C GLU A 505 -18.86 -10.38 -19.48
N SER A 506 -17.77 -9.62 -19.31
CA SER A 506 -16.63 -9.63 -20.20
C SER A 506 -15.45 -10.31 -19.53
N SER A 507 -14.91 -11.29 -20.25
CA SER A 507 -13.69 -12.00 -19.90
C SER A 507 -12.49 -11.05 -19.99
N SER A 508 -11.70 -11.00 -18.91
CA SER A 508 -10.53 -10.15 -18.60
C SER A 508 -10.83 -8.73 -18.08
N LYS A 509 -10.91 -8.59 -16.75
CA LYS A 509 -10.99 -7.29 -16.03
C LYS A 509 -9.75 -6.41 -16.26
N TRP A 510 -8.63 -7.05 -16.54
CA TRP A 510 -7.29 -6.48 -16.63
C TRP A 510 -6.63 -6.95 -17.92
N LYS A 511 -5.91 -6.05 -18.58
CA LYS A 511 -5.26 -6.35 -19.86
C LYS A 511 -4.02 -5.48 -20.00
N GLY A 512 -2.91 -6.13 -20.38
CA GLY A 512 -1.68 -5.44 -20.71
C GLY A 512 -1.83 -4.54 -21.94
N GLN A 513 -0.87 -3.63 -22.08
CA GLN A 513 -0.75 -2.64 -23.15
C GLN A 513 -2.01 -1.79 -23.34
N SER A 514 -2.71 -1.49 -22.23
CA SER A 514 -3.88 -0.60 -22.23
C SER A 514 -3.50 0.89 -22.28
N GLY A 515 -2.22 1.22 -22.13
CA GLY A 515 -1.73 2.59 -21.96
C GLY A 515 -2.10 3.22 -20.61
N THR A 516 -2.63 2.44 -19.65
CA THR A 516 -2.99 2.91 -18.31
C THR A 516 -2.12 2.24 -17.26
N LEU A 517 -1.53 3.05 -16.38
CA LEU A 517 -0.75 2.62 -15.22
C LEU A 517 -1.37 3.19 -13.94
N TYR A 518 -1.31 2.40 -12.86
CA TYR A 518 -1.93 2.76 -11.58
C TYR A 518 -0.90 3.23 -10.59
N THR A 519 -1.04 4.44 -10.05
CA THR A 519 -0.09 5.00 -9.08
C THR A 519 -0.53 4.76 -7.65
N VAL A 520 0.41 4.42 -6.78
CA VAL A 520 0.20 4.22 -5.33
C VAL A 520 1.17 5.05 -4.51
N SER A 521 0.78 5.37 -3.28
CA SER A 521 1.62 6.04 -2.28
C SER A 521 2.55 5.07 -1.54
N GLY A 522 2.22 3.78 -1.49
CA GLY A 522 3.05 2.78 -0.81
C GLY A 522 2.52 1.36 -0.92
N TRP A 523 3.24 0.41 -0.32
CA TRP A 523 2.92 -1.02 -0.36
C TRP A 523 1.61 -1.37 0.36
N ALA A 524 1.12 -0.53 1.28
CA ALA A 524 -0.17 -0.75 1.91
C ALA A 524 -1.34 -0.73 0.90
N GLU A 525 -1.30 0.17 -0.10
CA GLU A 525 -2.32 0.21 -1.16
C GLU A 525 -2.21 -1.00 -2.10
N ILE A 526 -0.97 -1.39 -2.46
CA ILE A 526 -0.70 -2.59 -3.25
C ILE A 526 -1.25 -3.83 -2.56
N HIS A 527 -0.97 -3.96 -1.26
CA HIS A 527 -1.46 -5.04 -0.42
C HIS A 527 -2.99 -5.09 -0.39
N ALA A 528 -3.62 -3.96 -0.08
CA ALA A 528 -5.07 -3.87 0.02
C ALA A 528 -5.75 -4.18 -1.32
N PHE A 529 -5.17 -3.76 -2.44
CA PHE A 529 -5.66 -4.07 -3.77
C PHE A 529 -5.49 -5.54 -4.14
N ILE A 530 -4.30 -6.12 -3.94
CA ILE A 530 -4.00 -7.46 -4.43
C ILE A 530 -4.59 -8.53 -3.52
N LEU A 531 -4.32 -8.44 -2.21
CA LEU A 531 -4.66 -9.48 -1.22
C LEU A 531 -5.89 -9.14 -0.39
N GLY A 532 -6.25 -7.86 -0.28
CA GLY A 532 -7.23 -7.40 0.70
C GLY A 532 -6.60 -7.20 2.08
N TRP A 533 -7.43 -6.96 3.09
CA TRP A 533 -7.00 -6.68 4.47
C TRP A 533 -7.06 -7.90 5.35
#